data_AF-A0A167BPU1-F1
#
_entry.id   AF-A0A167BPU1-F1
#
_cell.length_a   1.000
_cell.length_b   1.000
_cell.length_c   1.000
_cell.angle_alpha   90.00
_cell.angle_beta   90.00
_cell.angle_gamma   90.00
#
_symmetry.space_group_name_H-M   'P 1'
#
loop_
_entity.id
_entity.type
_entity.pdbx_description
1 polymer ?
#
loop_
_entity_poly.entity_id
_entity_poly.type
_entity_poly.pdbx_seq_one_letter_code
_entity_poly.pdbx_strand_id
1 'polypeptide(L)'
;MMPEDSVYGQWPRSGEIDIMESRGNSRDYREGGRNYYYGTLHWGPTAEKDSYWRTTNAKMLRRGDFSKGFHTFGIQWTPNYIYFYIDGRSHQIFFTGFSKDRPLYDFGGFAGMAENQTLLANPWAKSNSTTGNAPFDQKFYLILSVAVGSRNGWFLDHVGEKPWIDAAKNAQWTFWDAAAEWLPTWAEGADRGMTVKSVKMWQAGECGSSGEL
;
A
#
# COMPACT_ATOMS: atom_id res chain seq x y z
N MET A 1 -6.07 -1.58 0.97
CA MET A 1 -7.23 -1.92 1.83
C MET A 1 -7.38 -0.82 2.83
N MET A 2 -8.61 -0.41 3.13
CA MET A 2 -8.89 0.69 4.06
C MET A 2 -9.76 0.22 5.23
N PRO A 3 -9.66 0.86 6.40
CA PRO A 3 -10.47 0.52 7.55
C PRO A 3 -11.95 0.79 7.26
N GLU A 4 -12.82 -0.11 7.70
CA GLU A 4 -14.29 0.05 7.60
C GLU A 4 -14.74 1.31 8.34
N ASP A 5 -14.15 1.54 9.51
CA ASP A 5 -14.38 2.71 10.36
C ASP A 5 -13.08 3.44 10.67
N SER A 6 -13.12 4.78 10.68
CA SER A 6 -11.98 5.62 11.08
C SER A 6 -11.84 5.73 12.61
N VAL A 7 -11.76 4.58 13.31
CA VAL A 7 -11.77 4.49 14.78
C VAL A 7 -10.70 5.35 15.44
N TYR A 8 -9.51 5.45 14.84
CA TYR A 8 -8.39 6.24 15.35
C TYR A 8 -8.29 7.64 14.70
N GLY A 9 -9.27 8.01 13.88
CA GLY A 9 -9.32 9.26 13.12
C GLY A 9 -8.89 9.10 11.66
N GLN A 10 -8.66 10.25 11.02
CA GLN A 10 -8.31 10.33 9.61
C GLN A 10 -7.01 9.60 9.26
N TRP A 11 -6.87 9.22 7.99
CA TRP A 11 -5.66 8.61 7.45
C TRP A 11 -4.39 9.41 7.84
N PRO A 12 -3.28 8.75 8.20
CA PRO A 12 -3.07 7.29 8.26
C PRO A 12 -3.35 6.70 9.65
N ARG A 13 -4.02 7.42 10.56
CA ARG A 13 -4.21 6.97 11.95
C ARG A 13 -4.98 5.66 12.06
N SER A 14 -5.94 5.45 11.16
CA SER A 14 -6.74 4.22 11.10
C SER A 14 -6.14 3.16 10.16
N GLY A 15 -4.96 3.41 9.59
CA GLY A 15 -4.19 2.47 8.80
C GLY A 15 -4.61 2.35 7.33
N GLU A 16 -3.71 1.79 6.53
CA GLU A 16 -3.95 1.30 5.16
C GLU A 16 -3.04 0.09 4.92
N ILE A 17 -3.55 -0.92 4.21
CA ILE A 17 -2.80 -2.13 3.85
C ILE A 17 -2.81 -2.29 2.33
N ASP A 18 -1.67 -2.07 1.69
CA ASP A 18 -1.53 -2.17 0.25
C ASP A 18 -0.97 -3.53 -0.13
N ILE A 19 -1.89 -4.46 -0.41
CA ILE A 19 -1.55 -5.83 -0.84
C ILE A 19 -0.71 -5.82 -2.10
N MET A 20 -0.97 -4.89 -3.03
CA MET A 20 -0.20 -4.75 -4.25
C MET A 20 -0.31 -3.33 -4.78
N GLU A 21 0.83 -2.68 -4.95
CA GLU A 21 0.98 -1.47 -5.75
C GLU A 21 2.04 -1.68 -6.82
N SER A 22 1.84 -1.07 -7.99
CA SER A 22 2.80 -1.08 -9.08
C SER A 22 2.58 0.13 -9.98
N ARG A 23 3.63 0.52 -10.71
CA ARG A 23 3.53 1.54 -11.76
C ARG A 23 3.20 0.88 -13.10
N GLY A 24 2.38 1.55 -13.90
CA GLY A 24 2.07 1.11 -15.27
C GLY A 24 3.22 1.28 -16.27
N ASN A 25 4.28 2.01 -15.90
CA ASN A 25 5.42 2.30 -16.78
C ASN A 25 6.18 1.05 -17.22
N SER A 26 7.01 1.18 -18.27
CA SER A 26 7.91 0.11 -18.71
C SER A 26 8.93 -0.24 -17.62
N ARG A 27 9.56 -1.41 -17.77
CA ARG A 27 10.62 -1.89 -16.87
C ARG A 27 11.86 -0.99 -16.79
N ASP A 28 12.02 -0.09 -17.76
CA ASP A 28 13.15 0.84 -17.86
C ASP A 28 12.86 2.15 -17.13
N TYR A 29 11.65 2.31 -16.57
CA TYR A 29 11.34 3.45 -15.71
C TYR A 29 12.20 3.40 -14.45
N ARG A 30 12.89 4.51 -14.19
CA ARG A 30 13.93 4.63 -13.16
C ARG A 30 13.50 4.15 -11.77
N GLU A 31 12.27 4.48 -11.38
CA GLU A 31 11.73 4.14 -10.05
C GLU A 31 11.04 2.76 -10.01
N GLY A 32 11.13 1.98 -11.09
CA GLY A 32 10.47 0.69 -11.23
C GLY A 32 9.08 0.82 -11.85
N GLY A 33 8.84 0.07 -12.92
CA GLY A 33 7.57 0.00 -13.65
C GLY A 33 6.78 -1.26 -13.32
N ARG A 34 6.13 -1.84 -14.35
CA ARG A 34 5.35 -3.09 -14.27
C ARG A 34 6.14 -4.32 -13.78
N ASN A 35 7.46 -4.23 -13.71
CA ASN A 35 8.34 -5.27 -13.18
C ASN A 35 8.54 -5.17 -11.65
N TYR A 36 8.03 -4.11 -11.01
CA TYR A 36 8.05 -3.93 -9.57
C TYR A 36 6.67 -4.11 -8.98
N TYR A 37 6.65 -4.79 -7.83
CA TYR A 37 5.52 -4.93 -6.95
C TYR A 37 5.93 -4.34 -5.61
N TYR A 38 5.04 -3.57 -4.99
CA TYR A 38 5.20 -3.03 -3.64
C TYR A 38 4.08 -3.57 -2.75
N GLY A 39 4.44 -3.94 -1.52
CA GLY A 39 3.49 -4.09 -0.44
C GLY A 39 3.80 -3.06 0.62
N THR A 40 2.77 -2.41 1.16
CA THR A 40 2.94 -1.29 2.08
C THR A 40 1.92 -1.36 3.21
N LEU A 41 2.33 -0.91 4.39
CA LEU A 41 1.42 -0.57 5.49
C LEU A 41 1.57 0.92 5.77
N HIS A 42 0.50 1.71 5.66
CA HIS A 42 0.50 3.10 6.12
C HIS A 42 -0.03 3.20 7.55
N TRP A 43 0.66 3.96 8.38
CA TRP A 43 0.32 4.17 9.78
C TRP A 43 1.13 5.35 10.34
N GLY A 44 0.45 6.20 11.12
CA GLY A 44 1.10 7.36 11.73
C GLY A 44 0.10 8.30 12.39
N PRO A 45 0.58 9.25 13.21
CA PRO A 45 -0.28 10.22 13.89
C PRO A 45 -0.82 11.32 12.97
N THR A 46 -0.18 11.60 11.82
CA THR A 46 -0.63 12.56 10.80
C THR A 46 -0.14 12.11 9.44
N ALA A 47 -0.65 12.73 8.36
CA ALA A 47 -0.23 12.43 6.99
C ALA A 47 1.27 12.70 6.79
N GLU A 48 1.77 13.77 7.41
CA GLU A 48 3.17 14.20 7.38
C GLU A 48 4.09 13.27 8.18
N LYS A 49 3.52 12.49 9.10
CA LYS A 49 4.23 11.51 9.94
C LYS A 49 3.82 10.08 9.64
N ASP A 50 3.30 9.86 8.43
CA ASP A 50 3.10 8.51 7.92
C ASP A 50 4.44 7.76 7.89
N SER A 51 4.49 6.62 8.57
CA SER A 51 5.69 5.81 8.73
C SER A 51 5.73 4.61 7.80
N TYR A 52 4.98 4.67 6.69
CA TYR A 52 4.92 3.62 5.67
C TYR A 52 6.30 3.14 5.19
N TRP A 53 7.29 4.04 5.12
CA TRP A 53 8.66 3.73 4.71
C TRP A 53 9.36 2.71 5.61
N ARG A 54 8.87 2.51 6.84
CA ARG A 54 9.35 1.47 7.77
C ARG A 54 8.73 0.10 7.49
N THR A 55 7.65 0.05 6.74
CA THR A 55 6.78 -1.11 6.49
C THR A 55 6.36 -1.20 5.03
N THR A 56 7.25 -0.76 4.14
CA THR A 56 7.13 -0.93 2.70
C THR A 56 8.29 -1.79 2.22
N ASN A 57 8.03 -2.67 1.28
CA ASN A 57 9.10 -3.36 0.56
C ASN A 57 8.64 -3.73 -0.84
N ALA A 58 9.61 -3.96 -1.72
CA ALA A 58 9.36 -4.26 -3.11
C ALA A 58 9.98 -5.59 -3.54
N LYS A 59 9.36 -6.21 -4.55
CA LYS A 59 9.99 -7.27 -5.34
C LYS A 59 10.03 -6.89 -6.81
N MET A 60 11.19 -7.12 -7.40
CA MET A 60 11.44 -6.90 -8.82
C MET A 60 11.56 -8.23 -9.55
N LEU A 61 10.84 -8.38 -10.67
CA LEU A 61 11.17 -9.39 -11.67
C LEU A 61 12.35 -8.92 -12.51
N ARG A 62 13.45 -9.70 -12.49
CA ARG A 62 14.65 -9.42 -13.28
C ARG A 62 14.44 -9.64 -14.78
N ARG A 63 13.52 -10.54 -15.15
CA ARG A 63 13.21 -10.91 -16.52
C ARG A 63 11.69 -10.86 -16.68
N GLY A 64 11.21 -10.09 -17.65
CA GLY A 64 9.78 -9.85 -17.84
C GLY A 64 9.21 -8.83 -16.87
N ASP A 65 7.89 -8.84 -16.73
CA ASP A 65 7.11 -7.95 -15.88
C ASP A 65 5.81 -8.63 -15.45
N PHE A 66 5.14 -8.09 -14.43
CA PHE A 66 3.92 -8.67 -13.85
C PHE A 66 2.69 -8.56 -14.77
N SER A 67 2.80 -7.88 -15.93
CA SER A 67 1.70 -7.78 -16.91
C SER A 67 1.69 -8.92 -17.94
N LYS A 68 2.70 -9.81 -17.93
CA LYS A 68 2.79 -10.95 -18.88
C LYS A 68 1.97 -12.18 -18.49
N GLY A 69 1.38 -12.20 -17.31
CA GLY A 69 0.58 -13.33 -16.83
C GLY A 69 -0.11 -13.01 -15.51
N PHE A 70 -0.92 -13.96 -15.03
CA PHE A 70 -1.56 -13.84 -13.72
C PHE A 70 -0.57 -14.18 -12.61
N HIS A 71 -0.57 -13.34 -11.58
CA HIS A 71 0.17 -13.54 -10.34
C HIS A 71 -0.78 -13.54 -9.15
N THR A 72 -0.41 -14.23 -8.06
CA THR A 72 -1.18 -14.22 -6.82
C THR A 72 -0.51 -13.33 -5.79
N PHE A 73 -1.05 -12.13 -5.58
CA PHE A 73 -0.61 -11.25 -4.51
C PHE A 73 -1.42 -11.54 -3.26
N GLY A 74 -0.76 -11.68 -2.11
CA GLY A 74 -1.45 -12.06 -0.90
C GLY A 74 -0.79 -11.58 0.37
N ILE A 75 -1.61 -11.53 1.41
CA ILE A 75 -1.18 -11.27 2.78
C ILE A 75 -1.65 -12.39 3.71
N GLN A 76 -0.91 -12.58 4.78
CA GLN A 76 -1.39 -13.25 5.99
C GLN A 76 -1.38 -12.21 7.11
N TRP A 77 -2.56 -11.92 7.63
CA TRP A 77 -2.77 -10.92 8.68
C TRP A 77 -3.30 -11.60 9.93
N THR A 78 -2.58 -11.41 11.03
CA THR A 78 -2.93 -11.92 12.36
C THR A 78 -2.73 -10.81 13.39
N PRO A 79 -3.22 -10.96 14.63
CA PRO A 79 -2.91 -10.02 15.69
C PRO A 79 -1.39 -9.86 15.94
N ASN A 80 -0.58 -10.87 15.63
CA ASN A 80 0.85 -10.88 15.93
C ASN A 80 1.73 -10.43 14.76
N TYR A 81 1.23 -10.42 13.52
CA TYR A 81 2.01 -10.00 12.36
C TYR A 81 1.17 -9.78 11.11
N ILE A 82 1.76 -9.06 10.14
CA ILE A 82 1.37 -9.08 8.73
C ILE A 82 2.54 -9.58 7.89
N TYR A 83 2.25 -10.49 6.97
CA TYR A 83 3.20 -11.12 6.06
C TYR A 83 2.72 -11.00 4.62
N PHE A 84 3.52 -10.40 3.74
CA PHE A 84 3.21 -10.22 2.33
C PHE A 84 3.95 -11.24 1.46
N TYR A 85 3.28 -11.76 0.43
CA TYR A 85 3.84 -12.74 -0.50
C TYR A 85 3.30 -12.61 -1.92
N ILE A 86 4.01 -13.25 -2.87
CA ILE A 86 3.64 -13.30 -4.29
C ILE A 86 3.76 -14.71 -4.87
N ASP A 87 2.77 -15.19 -5.62
CA ASP A 87 2.69 -16.52 -6.27
C ASP A 87 2.75 -17.74 -5.32
N GLY A 88 3.02 -17.52 -4.04
CA GLY A 88 3.01 -18.53 -3.00
C GLY A 88 3.58 -18.00 -1.69
N ARG A 89 3.19 -18.60 -0.57
CA ARG A 89 3.62 -18.15 0.76
C ARG A 89 5.14 -18.25 0.98
N SER A 90 5.88 -19.03 0.20
CA SER A 90 7.35 -19.11 0.26
C SER A 90 8.07 -17.89 -0.35
N HIS A 91 7.39 -17.10 -1.18
CA HIS A 91 7.97 -15.95 -1.86
C HIS A 91 7.63 -14.66 -1.09
N GLN A 92 8.30 -14.51 0.04
CA GLN A 92 8.13 -13.35 0.93
C GLN A 92 8.50 -12.04 0.25
N ILE A 93 7.66 -11.03 0.46
CA ILE A 93 7.99 -9.62 0.20
C ILE A 93 8.59 -9.03 1.47
N PHE A 94 7.80 -8.95 2.54
CA PHE A 94 8.24 -8.54 3.86
C PHE A 94 7.32 -9.08 4.96
N PHE A 95 7.79 -8.94 6.19
CA PHE A 95 7.11 -9.34 7.41
C PHE A 95 7.19 -8.20 8.42
N THR A 96 6.07 -7.90 9.06
CA THR A 96 5.99 -6.96 10.18
C THR A 96 5.37 -7.68 11.36
N GLY A 97 6.16 -7.93 12.40
CA GLY A 97 5.69 -8.49 13.66
C GLY A 97 5.20 -7.39 14.61
N PHE A 98 4.20 -7.72 15.42
CA PHE A 98 3.64 -6.86 16.45
C PHE A 98 3.96 -7.42 17.83
N SER A 99 4.29 -6.52 18.75
CA SER A 99 4.50 -6.85 20.16
C SER A 99 3.89 -5.75 21.02
N LYS A 100 3.21 -6.14 22.11
CA LYS A 100 2.68 -5.20 23.10
C LYS A 100 3.79 -4.37 23.78
N ASP A 101 5.01 -4.91 23.84
CA ASP A 101 6.15 -4.27 24.50
C ASP A 101 6.80 -3.21 23.60
N ARG A 102 6.47 -3.23 22.31
CA ARG A 102 6.89 -2.25 21.32
C ARG A 102 5.78 -2.04 20.29
N PRO A 103 4.68 -1.38 20.68
CA PRO A 103 3.57 -1.09 19.77
C PRO A 103 4.04 -0.24 18.59
N LEU A 104 3.22 -0.16 17.53
CA LEU A 104 3.57 0.65 16.36
C LEU A 104 3.87 2.11 16.73
N TYR A 105 3.21 2.69 17.74
CA TYR A 105 3.53 4.04 18.22
C TYR A 105 5.01 4.22 18.59
N ASP A 106 5.56 3.25 19.32
CA ASP A 106 6.96 3.25 19.75
C ASP A 106 7.90 2.85 18.61
N PHE A 107 7.47 1.93 17.74
CA PHE A 107 8.21 1.57 16.53
C PHE A 107 8.41 2.77 15.59
N GLY A 108 7.39 3.63 15.47
CA GLY A 108 7.44 4.87 14.69
C GLY A 108 8.33 5.93 15.31
N GLY A 109 8.56 5.84 16.63
CA GLY A 109 9.32 6.83 17.39
C GLY A 109 8.56 8.15 17.52
N PHE A 110 7.23 8.11 17.60
CA PHE A 110 6.40 9.32 17.61
C PHE A 110 6.45 10.09 18.94
N ALA A 111 6.89 9.43 20.01
CA ALA A 111 7.08 10.08 21.31
C ALA A 111 8.03 11.28 21.17
N GLY A 112 7.51 12.48 21.45
CA GLY A 112 8.28 13.73 21.37
C GLY A 112 8.32 14.38 19.98
N MET A 113 7.69 13.79 18.97
CA MET A 113 7.49 14.48 17.69
C MET A 113 6.50 15.63 17.86
N ALA A 114 6.76 16.73 17.17
CA ALA A 114 5.88 17.89 17.13
C ALA A 114 5.59 18.30 15.69
N GLU A 115 4.41 18.87 15.49
CA GLU A 115 3.93 19.44 14.24
C GLU A 115 3.23 20.76 14.55
N ASN A 116 3.55 21.82 13.79
CA ASN A 116 3.05 23.18 14.06
C ASN A 116 3.19 23.59 15.54
N GLN A 117 4.38 23.34 16.10
CA GLN A 117 4.73 23.61 17.51
C GLN A 117 3.88 22.87 18.56
N THR A 118 3.13 21.84 18.15
CA THR A 118 2.27 21.04 19.02
C THR A 118 2.78 19.60 19.08
N LEU A 119 2.89 19.02 20.27
CA LEU A 119 3.26 17.62 20.45
C LEU A 119 2.17 16.70 19.87
N LEU A 120 2.61 15.66 19.16
CA LEU A 120 1.70 14.68 18.60
C LEU A 120 1.23 13.72 19.70
N ALA A 121 -0.09 13.66 19.90
CA ALA A 121 -0.70 12.69 20.80
C ALA A 121 -0.63 11.27 20.20
N ASN A 122 -0.58 10.25 21.06
CA ASN A 122 -0.70 8.87 20.62
C ASN A 122 -2.14 8.57 20.16
N PRO A 123 -2.40 8.35 18.85
CA PRO A 123 -3.74 8.07 18.36
C PRO A 123 -4.27 6.71 18.82
N TRP A 124 -3.39 5.79 19.23
CA TRP A 124 -3.72 4.42 19.60
C TRP A 124 -3.73 4.18 21.11
N ALA A 125 -3.63 5.23 21.94
CA ALA A 125 -3.59 5.12 23.40
C ALA A 125 -4.83 4.43 24.01
N LYS A 126 -5.95 4.40 23.27
CA LYS A 126 -7.22 3.75 23.67
C LYS A 126 -7.46 2.41 22.98
N SER A 127 -6.50 1.90 22.21
CA SER A 127 -6.63 0.57 21.59
C SER A 127 -6.70 -0.51 22.67
N ASN A 128 -7.55 -1.51 22.43
CA ASN A 128 -7.64 -2.72 23.25
C ASN A 128 -6.77 -3.86 22.70
N SER A 129 -5.89 -3.58 21.73
CA SER A 129 -4.97 -4.57 21.16
C SER A 129 -4.07 -5.17 22.24
N THR A 130 -4.04 -6.49 22.31
CA THR A 130 -3.14 -7.23 23.21
C THR A 130 -1.74 -7.47 22.62
N THR A 131 -1.52 -7.04 21.39
CA THR A 131 -0.29 -7.31 20.61
C THR A 131 0.37 -6.04 20.09
N GLY A 132 -0.20 -4.85 20.38
CA GLY A 132 0.34 -3.58 19.91
C GLY A 132 0.21 -3.35 18.40
N ASN A 133 -0.74 -4.02 17.75
CA ASN A 133 -0.95 -3.99 16.30
C ASN A 133 -1.86 -2.86 15.81
N ALA A 134 -2.36 -1.97 16.67
CA ALA A 134 -3.12 -0.81 16.23
C ALA A 134 -2.28 0.07 15.27
N PRO A 135 -2.81 0.47 14.10
CA PRO A 135 -4.25 0.48 13.77
C PRO A 135 -4.78 -0.75 13.02
N PHE A 136 -3.96 -1.78 12.80
CA PHE A 136 -4.33 -3.02 12.11
C PHE A 136 -5.05 -4.02 13.02
N ASP A 137 -5.79 -3.50 14.01
CA ASP A 137 -6.66 -4.21 14.95
C ASP A 137 -8.15 -3.94 14.69
N GLN A 138 -8.47 -3.18 13.63
CA GLN A 138 -9.83 -2.91 13.17
C GLN A 138 -10.20 -3.72 11.93
N LYS A 139 -11.47 -3.70 11.53
CA LYS A 139 -11.94 -4.30 10.26
C LYS A 139 -11.55 -3.42 9.08
N PHE A 140 -11.20 -4.06 7.97
CA PHE A 140 -10.82 -3.40 6.72
C PHE A 140 -11.64 -3.95 5.56
N TYR A 141 -11.94 -3.11 4.57
CA TYR A 141 -12.51 -3.52 3.29
C TYR A 141 -11.46 -3.51 2.17
N LEU A 142 -11.68 -4.36 1.17
CA LEU A 142 -10.82 -4.46 0.00
C LEU A 142 -11.10 -3.33 -1.00
N ILE A 143 -10.04 -2.78 -1.57
CA ILE A 143 -10.10 -1.82 -2.67
C ILE A 143 -9.33 -2.42 -3.84
N LEU A 144 -9.94 -2.36 -5.02
CA LEU A 144 -9.32 -2.69 -6.30
C LEU A 144 -9.49 -1.48 -7.20
N SER A 145 -8.39 -0.88 -7.64
CA SER A 145 -8.42 0.33 -8.46
C SER A 145 -7.27 0.35 -9.46
N VAL A 146 -7.42 1.17 -10.49
CA VAL A 146 -6.35 1.55 -11.41
C VAL A 146 -6.30 3.07 -11.40
N ALA A 147 -5.31 3.63 -10.71
CA ALA A 147 -5.11 5.07 -10.64
C ALA A 147 -4.40 5.58 -11.90
N VAL A 148 -4.70 6.81 -12.31
CA VAL A 148 -4.09 7.48 -13.46
C VAL A 148 -3.45 8.77 -12.99
N GLY A 149 -2.11 8.81 -13.02
CA GLY A 149 -1.33 9.93 -12.51
C GLY A 149 -1.31 10.03 -10.98
N SER A 150 -0.47 10.93 -10.46
CA SER A 150 -0.39 11.26 -9.04
C SER A 150 0.40 12.56 -8.83
N ARG A 151 0.22 13.21 -7.68
CA ARG A 151 1.02 14.37 -7.25
C ARG A 151 1.80 14.18 -5.94
N ASN A 152 1.84 12.95 -5.43
CA ASN A 152 2.44 12.63 -4.14
C ASN A 152 3.92 12.18 -4.25
N GLY A 153 4.60 12.47 -5.36
CA GLY A 153 5.96 11.99 -5.61
C GLY A 153 6.06 10.53 -6.07
N TRP A 154 4.96 9.80 -6.23
CA TRP A 154 4.98 8.44 -6.78
C TRP A 154 5.60 8.37 -8.18
N PHE A 155 5.37 9.41 -8.98
CA PHE A 155 6.07 9.69 -10.23
C PHE A 155 6.92 10.94 -10.03
N LEU A 156 8.25 10.80 -10.07
CA LEU A 156 9.15 11.92 -9.83
C LEU A 156 9.05 12.96 -10.96
N ASP A 157 9.12 14.24 -10.60
CA ASP A 157 9.23 15.32 -11.57
C ASP A 157 10.47 15.13 -12.45
N HIS A 158 10.34 15.42 -13.75
CA HIS A 158 11.38 15.27 -14.75
C HIS A 158 11.86 13.83 -15.02
N VAL A 159 11.12 12.81 -14.59
CA VAL A 159 11.45 11.39 -14.84
C VAL A 159 10.41 10.73 -15.75
N GLY A 160 10.88 10.05 -16.81
CA GLY A 160 10.07 9.26 -17.73
C GLY A 160 8.99 10.06 -18.45
N GLU A 161 9.37 11.25 -18.95
CA GLU A 161 8.52 12.10 -19.79
C GLU A 161 7.20 12.50 -19.13
N LYS A 162 7.16 12.55 -17.79
CA LYS A 162 6.01 12.99 -17.01
C LYS A 162 5.57 14.41 -17.46
N PRO A 163 4.35 14.60 -17.98
CA PRO A 163 3.90 15.88 -18.55
C PRO A 163 3.35 16.89 -17.51
N TRP A 164 3.36 16.54 -16.22
CA TRP A 164 2.93 17.43 -15.15
C TRP A 164 3.99 17.55 -14.05
N ILE A 165 3.90 18.64 -13.30
CA ILE A 165 4.74 18.92 -12.13
C ILE A 165 3.87 18.86 -10.88
N ASP A 166 4.34 18.20 -9.82
CA ASP A 166 3.50 17.90 -8.65
C ASP A 166 2.98 19.17 -7.95
N ALA A 167 3.83 20.18 -7.81
CA ALA A 167 3.49 21.44 -7.17
C ALA A 167 2.67 22.41 -8.06
N ALA A 168 2.48 22.09 -9.35
CA ALA A 168 1.81 23.00 -10.27
C ALA A 168 0.29 23.01 -10.06
N LYS A 169 -0.30 24.21 -10.02
CA LYS A 169 -1.76 24.40 -9.86
C LYS A 169 -2.56 23.84 -11.03
N ASN A 170 -1.96 23.78 -12.22
CA ASN A 170 -2.55 23.29 -13.46
C ASN A 170 -2.11 21.87 -13.83
N ALA A 171 -1.54 21.09 -12.90
CA ALA A 171 -1.01 19.75 -13.19
C ALA A 171 -1.99 18.79 -13.88
N GLN A 172 -3.28 18.80 -13.49
CA GLN A 172 -4.27 17.94 -14.16
C GLN A 172 -4.56 18.41 -15.60
N TRP A 173 -4.52 19.71 -15.83
CA TRP A 173 -4.69 20.27 -17.16
C TRP A 173 -3.50 19.90 -18.05
N THR A 174 -2.26 20.06 -17.57
CA THR A 174 -1.06 19.68 -18.36
C THR A 174 -1.01 18.17 -18.61
N PHE A 175 -1.45 17.35 -17.65
CA PHE A 175 -1.61 15.92 -17.86
C PHE A 175 -2.59 15.62 -19.01
N TRP A 176 -3.76 16.26 -19.02
CA TRP A 176 -4.77 16.03 -20.05
C TRP A 176 -4.39 16.61 -21.42
N ASP A 177 -3.75 17.78 -21.45
CA ASP A 177 -3.28 18.43 -22.68
C ASP A 177 -2.28 17.52 -23.44
N ALA A 178 -1.46 16.77 -22.70
CA ALA A 178 -0.55 15.76 -23.24
C ALA A 178 -1.20 14.41 -23.58
N ALA A 179 -2.54 14.28 -23.56
CA ALA A 179 -3.22 13.00 -23.82
C ALA A 179 -2.87 12.37 -25.17
N ALA A 180 -2.62 13.18 -26.19
CA ALA A 180 -2.18 12.67 -27.49
C ALA A 180 -0.82 11.96 -27.43
N GLU A 181 0.02 12.26 -26.44
CA GLU A 181 1.34 11.65 -26.26
C GLU A 181 1.25 10.36 -25.46
N TRP A 182 0.57 10.37 -24.31
CA TRP A 182 0.56 9.21 -23.41
C TRP A 182 -0.56 8.19 -23.71
N LEU A 183 -1.73 8.62 -24.22
CA LEU A 183 -2.86 7.69 -24.42
C LEU A 183 -2.54 6.58 -25.44
N PRO A 184 -1.83 6.84 -26.56
CA PRO A 184 -1.43 5.78 -27.50
C PRO A 184 -0.43 4.76 -26.92
N THR A 185 0.24 5.09 -25.80
CA THR A 185 1.18 4.16 -25.16
C THR A 185 0.47 3.07 -24.35
N TRP A 186 -0.82 3.25 -24.07
CA TRP A 186 -1.64 2.28 -23.35
C TRP A 186 -2.15 1.22 -24.33
N ALA A 187 -2.22 -0.03 -23.87
CA ALA A 187 -2.77 -1.11 -24.68
C ALA A 187 -4.28 -0.93 -24.95
N GLU A 188 -4.81 -1.70 -25.88
CA GLU A 188 -6.23 -1.62 -26.23
C GLU A 188 -7.10 -2.50 -25.32
N GLY A 189 -8.40 -2.19 -25.28
CA GLY A 189 -9.39 -3.03 -24.58
C GLY A 189 -9.04 -3.34 -23.13
N ALA A 190 -9.04 -4.62 -22.78
CA ALA A 190 -8.75 -5.13 -21.44
C ALA A 190 -7.25 -5.10 -21.09
N ASP A 191 -6.36 -4.99 -22.09
CA ASP A 191 -4.90 -5.09 -21.87
C ASP A 191 -4.31 -3.83 -21.20
N ARG A 192 -5.04 -2.70 -21.20
CA ARG A 192 -4.71 -1.51 -20.38
C ARG A 192 -5.33 -1.53 -19.00
N GLY A 193 -6.21 -2.49 -18.72
CA GLY A 193 -6.92 -2.61 -17.45
C GLY A 193 -6.25 -3.55 -16.47
N MET A 194 -6.74 -3.54 -15.23
CA MET A 194 -6.42 -4.58 -14.26
C MET A 194 -7.44 -5.72 -14.41
N THR A 195 -6.97 -6.90 -14.82
CA THR A 195 -7.81 -8.10 -14.90
C THR A 195 -7.65 -8.93 -13.63
N VAL A 196 -8.75 -9.11 -12.88
CA VAL A 196 -8.76 -9.89 -11.63
C VAL A 196 -9.46 -11.22 -11.87
N LYS A 197 -8.69 -12.32 -11.84
CA LYS A 197 -9.23 -13.67 -12.03
C LYS A 197 -10.06 -14.16 -10.85
N SER A 198 -9.63 -13.85 -9.62
CA SER A 198 -10.34 -14.21 -8.40
C SER A 198 -9.81 -13.44 -7.20
N VAL A 199 -10.67 -13.18 -6.23
CA VAL A 199 -10.30 -12.78 -4.87
C VAL A 199 -10.72 -13.90 -3.93
N LYS A 200 -9.83 -14.31 -3.03
CA LYS A 200 -10.10 -15.35 -2.04
C LYS A 200 -9.69 -14.83 -0.66
N MET A 201 -10.59 -14.99 0.30
CA MET A 201 -10.38 -14.57 1.69
C MET A 201 -10.65 -15.78 2.57
N TRP A 202 -9.74 -16.03 3.50
CA TRP A 202 -9.83 -17.13 4.45
C TRP A 202 -9.64 -16.59 5.84
N GLN A 203 -10.34 -17.19 6.80
CA GLN A 203 -10.14 -16.95 8.21
C GLN A 203 -9.52 -18.20 8.82
N ALA A 204 -8.51 -18.02 9.67
CA ALA A 204 -8.00 -19.15 10.45
C ALA A 204 -9.12 -19.64 11.37
N GLY A 205 -9.58 -20.87 11.15
CA GLY A 205 -10.51 -21.55 12.04
C GLY A 205 -9.79 -22.28 13.16
N GLU A 206 -10.56 -22.75 14.14
CA GLU A 206 -10.05 -23.71 15.12
C GLU A 206 -9.84 -25.07 14.43
N CYS A 207 -8.67 -25.67 14.64
CA CYS A 207 -8.38 -27.02 14.15
C CYS A 207 -9.47 -27.99 14.62
N GLY A 208 -10.18 -28.62 13.68
CA GLY A 208 -11.23 -29.61 13.97
C GLY A 208 -12.65 -29.06 14.09
N SER A 209 -12.90 -27.78 13.80
CA SER A 209 -14.28 -27.27 13.69
C SER A 209 -14.90 -27.64 12.34
N SER A 210 -16.15 -28.11 12.34
CA SER A 210 -16.87 -28.72 11.21
C SER A 210 -17.36 -27.71 10.16
N GLY A 211 -16.56 -26.69 9.86
CA GLY A 211 -16.89 -25.58 8.97
C GLY A 211 -15.84 -25.31 7.90
N GLU A 212 -15.13 -26.34 7.44
CA GLU A 212 -14.20 -26.22 6.30
C GLU A 212 -14.97 -26.31 4.98
N LEU A 213 -15.08 -25.18 4.28
CA LEU A 213 -15.23 -25.10 2.83
C LEU A 213 -13.88 -24.70 2.21
#